data_AF-A0A5I0PGM4-F1
#
_entry.id   AF-A0A5I0PGM4-F1
#
_cell.length_a   1.000
_cell.length_b   1.000
_cell.length_c   1.000
_cell.angle_alpha   90.00
_cell.angle_beta   90.00
_cell.angle_gamma   90.00
#
_symmetry.space_group_name_H-M   'P 1'
#
loop_
_entity.id
_entity.type
_entity.pdbx_description
1 polymer ?
#
loop_
_entity_poly.entity_id
_entity_poly.type
_entity_poly.pdbx_seq_one_letter_code
_entity_poly.pdbx_strand_id
1 'polypeptide(L)'
;STGGMTNKLPGRVGDSPLVGAGCYANNASVAVSCTGTGEVFIRTLAAYDIAALMEYGGLSLADACERVVMEKLPALGGSGGLIAVDHEGNVALPFNSEGMYRAWGYAGDTPTTGIYRE
;
A
#
# COMPACT_ATOMS: atom_id res chain seq x y z
N SER A 1 -5.56 8.72 5.79
CA SER A 1 -6.67 9.18 6.65
C SER A 1 -7.87 8.28 6.42
N THR A 2 -8.67 7.95 7.44
CA THR A 2 -9.81 7.03 7.29
C THR A 2 -10.88 7.24 8.37
N GLY A 3 -12.13 6.93 8.06
CA GLY A 3 -13.20 6.74 9.06
C GLY A 3 -13.12 5.40 9.79
N GLY A 4 -12.28 4.47 9.32
CA GLY A 4 -12.23 3.09 9.74
C GLY A 4 -13.17 2.19 8.93
N MET A 5 -13.66 1.13 9.55
CA MET A 5 -14.60 0.19 8.92
C MET A 5 -16.02 0.46 9.42
N THR A 6 -17.01 0.23 8.56
CA THR A 6 -18.43 0.22 8.94
C THR A 6 -18.65 -0.75 10.10
N ASN A 7 -19.48 -0.36 11.07
CA ASN A 7 -19.81 -1.17 12.25
C ASN A 7 -18.59 -1.56 13.13
N LYS A 8 -17.53 -0.75 13.13
CA LYS A 8 -16.39 -0.97 14.03
C LYS A 8 -16.81 -0.86 15.50
N LEU A 9 -16.23 -1.70 16.35
CA LEU A 9 -16.31 -1.52 17.80
C LEU A 9 -15.66 -0.17 18.17
N PRO A 10 -16.30 0.66 19.04
CA PRO A 10 -15.67 1.87 19.54
C PRO A 10 -14.30 1.58 20.14
N GLY A 11 -13.31 2.40 19.79
CA GLY A 11 -11.91 2.20 20.19
C GLY A 11 -11.08 1.30 19.28
N ARG A 12 -11.68 0.59 18.30
CA ARG A 12 -10.90 -0.17 17.30
C ARG A 12 -10.07 0.77 16.43
N VAL A 13 -8.79 0.45 16.28
CA VAL A 13 -7.82 1.15 15.43
C VAL A 13 -7.35 0.22 14.31
N GLY A 14 -7.35 0.73 13.07
CA GLY A 14 -6.81 0.04 11.89
C GLY A 14 -5.38 0.48 11.55
N ASP A 15 -4.90 0.10 10.38
CA ASP A 15 -3.53 0.37 9.90
C ASP A 15 -3.26 1.84 9.57
N SER A 16 -4.27 2.57 9.07
CA SER A 16 -4.06 3.89 8.46
C SER A 16 -3.33 4.94 9.33
N PRO A 17 -3.54 5.03 10.66
CA PRO A 17 -2.79 5.97 11.50
C PRO A 17 -1.47 5.41 12.05
N LEU A 18 -1.13 4.16 11.75
CA LEU A 18 0.03 3.46 12.32
C LEU A 18 1.20 3.48 11.33
N VAL A 19 2.30 4.09 11.76
CA VAL A 19 3.54 4.21 10.97
C VAL A 19 4.05 2.81 10.61
N GLY A 20 4.38 2.62 9.34
CA GLY A 20 4.86 1.36 8.80
C GLY A 20 3.78 0.32 8.51
N ALA A 21 2.56 0.47 9.05
CA ALA A 21 1.43 -0.38 8.66
C ALA A 21 0.68 0.22 7.48
N GLY A 22 0.00 1.35 7.69
CA GLY A 22 -0.84 1.99 6.68
C GLY A 22 -0.23 3.23 6.00
N CYS A 23 0.84 3.78 6.58
CA CYS A 23 1.54 4.96 6.07
C CYS A 23 3.02 4.89 6.42
N TYR A 24 3.89 5.09 5.44
CA TYR A 24 5.34 5.16 5.64
C TYR A 24 5.98 6.03 4.57
N ALA A 25 7.07 6.71 4.90
CA ALA A 25 7.88 7.43 3.92
C ALA A 25 9.33 7.51 4.40
N ASN A 26 10.26 7.22 3.49
CA ASN A 26 11.69 7.43 3.69
C ASN A 26 12.34 7.80 2.35
N ASN A 27 13.12 8.88 2.33
CA ASN A 27 13.80 9.38 1.14
C ASN A 27 14.76 8.36 0.50
N ALA A 28 15.32 7.44 1.29
CA ALA A 28 16.26 6.44 0.80
C ALA A 28 15.58 5.25 0.10
N SER A 29 14.26 5.09 0.25
CA SER A 29 13.52 3.96 -0.30
C SER A 29 12.23 4.39 -0.97
N VAL A 30 11.15 4.52 -0.20
CA VAL A 30 9.79 4.61 -0.75
C VAL A 30 8.83 5.38 0.17
N ALA A 31 7.84 6.02 -0.43
CA ALA A 31 6.63 6.51 0.24
C ALA A 31 5.45 5.61 -0.11
N VAL A 32 4.70 5.15 0.91
CA VAL A 32 3.62 4.18 0.77
C VAL A 32 2.39 4.61 1.56
N SER A 33 1.20 4.46 0.96
CA SER A 33 -0.09 4.60 1.63
C SER A 33 -1.01 3.42 1.31
N CYS A 34 -1.58 2.81 2.33
CA CYS A 34 -2.37 1.59 2.22
C CYS A 34 -3.88 1.81 2.39
N THR A 35 -4.66 0.87 1.87
CA THR A 35 -6.09 0.73 2.11
C THR A 35 -6.50 -0.74 2.09
N GLY A 36 -7.36 -1.18 3.03
CA GLY A 36 -7.83 -2.57 3.06
C GLY A 36 -8.23 -3.06 4.44
N THR A 37 -8.10 -4.37 4.65
CA THR A 37 -8.32 -5.07 5.93
C THR A 37 -7.22 -4.71 6.93
N GLY A 38 -7.41 -3.60 7.66
CA GLY A 38 -6.35 -2.98 8.47
C GLY A 38 -5.62 -3.90 9.45
N GLU A 39 -6.29 -4.89 10.06
CA GLU A 39 -5.64 -5.85 10.96
C GLU A 39 -4.48 -6.61 10.28
N VAL A 40 -4.65 -7.01 9.01
CA VAL A 40 -3.62 -7.76 8.29
C VAL A 40 -2.47 -6.84 7.90
N PHE A 41 -2.77 -5.61 7.45
CA PHE A 41 -1.76 -4.60 7.13
C PHE A 41 -0.90 -4.20 8.36
N ILE A 42 -1.50 -4.18 9.56
CA ILE A 42 -0.75 -4.01 10.82
C ILE A 42 0.16 -5.21 11.06
N ARG A 43 -0.38 -6.43 10.99
CA ARG A 43 0.36 -7.65 11.31
C ARG A 43 1.56 -7.88 10.38
N THR A 44 1.52 -7.36 9.16
CA THR A 44 2.62 -7.47 8.20
C THR A 44 3.52 -6.25 8.14
N LEU A 45 3.17 -5.15 8.83
CA LEU A 45 3.74 -3.82 8.57
C LEU A 45 3.83 -3.51 7.06
N ALA A 46 2.70 -3.67 6.35
CA ALA A 46 2.68 -3.68 4.89
C ALA A 46 3.44 -2.50 4.24
N ALA A 47 3.26 -1.27 4.75
CA ALA A 47 3.93 -0.10 4.19
C ALA A 47 5.46 -0.13 4.40
N TYR A 48 5.93 -0.53 5.58
CA TYR A 48 7.37 -0.63 5.87
C TYR A 48 8.01 -1.86 5.23
N ASP A 49 7.26 -2.95 5.06
CA ASP A 49 7.75 -4.17 4.44
C ASP A 49 8.14 -3.94 2.96
N ILE A 50 7.40 -3.08 2.23
CA ILE A 50 7.84 -2.62 0.90
C ILE A 50 9.21 -1.94 0.99
N ALA A 51 9.37 -1.00 1.92
CA ALA A 51 10.63 -0.28 2.10
C ALA A 51 11.79 -1.23 2.46
N ALA A 52 11.56 -2.17 3.39
CA ALA A 52 12.56 -3.14 3.81
C ALA A 52 12.94 -4.13 2.70
N LEU A 53 11.98 -4.57 1.89
CA LEU A 53 12.24 -5.43 0.74
C LEU A 53 13.08 -4.73 -0.33
N MET A 54 12.85 -3.44 -0.56
CA MET A 54 13.67 -2.64 -1.47
C MET A 54 15.06 -2.38 -0.88
N GLU A 55 15.12 -1.85 0.34
CA GLU A 55 16.37 -1.40 0.97
C GLU A 55 17.31 -2.56 1.33
N TYR A 56 16.78 -3.65 1.89
CA TYR A 56 17.58 -4.78 2.37
C TYR A 56 17.56 -5.96 1.41
N GLY A 57 16.44 -6.19 0.72
CA GLY A 57 16.30 -7.27 -0.26
C GLY A 57 16.79 -6.91 -1.65
N GLY A 58 16.97 -5.62 -1.96
CA GLY A 58 17.35 -5.16 -3.30
C GLY A 58 16.26 -5.35 -4.35
N LEU A 59 15.00 -5.48 -3.93
CA LEU A 59 13.88 -5.66 -4.84
C LEU A 59 13.53 -4.33 -5.52
N SER A 60 13.02 -4.42 -6.76
CA SER A 60 12.37 -3.27 -7.40
C SER A 60 11.07 -2.93 -6.67
N LEU A 61 10.56 -1.71 -6.86
CA LEU A 61 9.26 -1.31 -6.33
C LEU A 61 8.14 -2.27 -6.77
N ALA A 62 8.16 -2.70 -8.03
CA ALA A 62 7.18 -3.62 -8.59
C ALA A 62 7.23 -5.00 -7.91
N ASP A 63 8.41 -5.57 -7.75
CA ASP A 63 8.59 -6.89 -7.12
C ASP A 63 8.23 -6.86 -5.63
N ALA A 64 8.59 -5.78 -4.92
CA ALA A 64 8.20 -5.57 -3.53
C ALA A 64 6.67 -5.47 -3.40
N CYS A 65 6.03 -4.72 -4.29
CA CYS A 65 4.58 -4.59 -4.36
C CYS A 65 3.88 -5.93 -4.61
N GLU A 66 4.36 -6.72 -5.58
CA GLU A 66 3.84 -8.05 -5.88
C GLU A 66 3.93 -8.96 -4.65
N ARG A 67 5.12 -9.03 -4.04
CA ARG A 67 5.36 -9.85 -2.85
C ARG A 67 4.43 -9.49 -1.69
N VAL A 68 4.22 -8.21 -1.42
CA VAL A 68 3.37 -7.80 -0.29
C VAL A 68 1.89 -7.96 -0.63
N VAL A 69 1.44 -7.41 -1.75
CA VAL A 69 0.02 -7.26 -2.05
C VAL A 69 -0.61 -8.51 -2.64
N MET A 70 0.12 -9.24 -3.49
CA MET A 70 -0.43 -10.43 -4.15
C MET A 70 -0.10 -11.72 -3.40
N GLU A 71 0.97 -11.75 -2.60
CA GLU A 71 1.37 -12.96 -1.87
C GLU A 71 1.13 -12.85 -0.35
N LYS A 72 1.85 -11.96 0.36
CA LYS A 72 1.86 -11.94 1.84
C LYS A 72 0.51 -11.56 2.45
N LEU A 73 -0.15 -10.52 1.91
CA LEU A 73 -1.44 -10.07 2.43
C LEU A 73 -2.54 -11.15 2.23
N PRO A 74 -2.76 -11.72 1.03
CA PRO A 74 -3.76 -12.78 0.84
C PRO A 74 -3.47 -14.04 1.65
N ALA A 75 -2.20 -14.43 1.80
CA ALA A 75 -1.82 -15.58 2.63
C ALA A 75 -2.26 -15.45 4.10
N LEU A 76 -2.49 -14.22 4.59
CA LEU A 76 -2.99 -13.93 5.92
C LEU A 76 -4.47 -13.52 5.95
N GLY A 77 -5.19 -13.68 4.83
CA GLY A 77 -6.60 -13.31 4.68
C GLY A 77 -6.84 -11.81 4.54
N GLY A 78 -5.81 -11.04 4.19
CA GLY A 78 -5.92 -9.60 3.94
C GLY A 78 -6.36 -9.31 2.51
N SER A 79 -7.26 -8.34 2.36
CA SER A 79 -7.61 -7.77 1.05
C SER A 79 -7.44 -6.26 1.06
N GLY A 80 -7.06 -5.69 -0.09
CA GLY A 80 -6.83 -4.27 -0.26
C GLY A 80 -5.75 -3.99 -1.29
N GLY A 81 -5.13 -2.83 -1.16
CA GLY A 81 -4.06 -2.37 -2.01
C GLY A 81 -3.28 -1.22 -1.37
N LEU A 82 -2.34 -0.69 -2.13
CA LEU A 82 -1.55 0.45 -1.73
C LEU A 82 -1.15 1.28 -2.95
N ILE A 83 -0.72 2.50 -2.69
CA ILE A 83 0.00 3.34 -3.63
C ILE A 83 1.40 3.57 -3.11
N ALA A 84 2.38 3.54 -4.00
CA ALA A 84 3.77 3.73 -3.65
C ALA A 84 4.53 4.52 -4.72
N VAL A 85 5.47 5.36 -4.26
CA VAL A 85 6.43 6.07 -5.10
C VAL A 85 7.81 5.91 -4.48
N ASP A 86 8.78 5.43 -5.26
CA ASP A 86 10.16 5.25 -4.79
C ASP A 86 11.04 6.48 -5.04
N HIS A 87 12.29 6.43 -4.55
CA HIS A 87 13.24 7.53 -4.67
C HIS A 87 13.70 7.82 -6.11
N GLU A 88 13.43 6.93 -7.08
CA GLU A 88 13.72 7.13 -8.49
C GLU A 88 12.52 7.70 -9.27
N GLY A 89 11.35 7.79 -8.63
CA GLY A 89 10.12 8.27 -9.23
C GLY A 89 9.31 7.17 -9.92
N ASN A 90 9.61 5.89 -9.68
CA ASN A 90 8.74 4.80 -10.10
C ASN A 90 7.45 4.83 -9.27
N VAL A 91 6.31 4.57 -9.92
CA VAL A 91 4.99 4.60 -9.29
C VAL A 91 4.34 3.22 -9.39
N ALA A 92 3.77 2.73 -8.30
CA ALA A 92 3.02 1.48 -8.26
C ALA A 92 1.69 1.67 -7.53
N LEU A 93 0.62 1.07 -8.08
CA LEU A 93 -0.73 1.10 -7.49
C LEU A 93 -1.34 -0.31 -7.37
N PRO A 94 -0.65 -1.29 -6.73
CA PRO A 94 -1.13 -2.67 -6.62
C PRO A 94 -2.39 -2.79 -5.76
N PHE A 95 -3.30 -3.69 -6.14
CA PHE A 95 -4.46 -4.07 -5.34
C PHE A 95 -4.91 -5.49 -5.68
N ASN A 96 -5.29 -6.25 -4.65
CA ASN A 96 -5.81 -7.62 -4.80
C ASN A 96 -7.35 -7.69 -4.70
N SER A 97 -8.01 -6.58 -4.38
CA SER A 97 -9.47 -6.43 -4.43
C SER A 97 -9.99 -6.42 -5.87
N GLU A 98 -11.32 -6.40 -6.03
CA GLU A 98 -11.98 -6.25 -7.34
C GLU A 98 -11.64 -4.90 -8.00
N GLY A 99 -11.55 -3.85 -7.18
CA GLY A 99 -11.19 -2.50 -7.61
C GLY A 99 -10.54 -1.71 -6.49
N MET A 100 -9.86 -0.64 -6.89
CA MET A 100 -9.30 0.39 -6.02
C MET A 100 -9.40 1.72 -6.73
N TYR A 101 -10.20 2.64 -6.17
CA TYR A 101 -10.27 4.03 -6.63
C TYR A 101 -8.89 4.66 -6.54
N ARG A 102 -8.31 4.99 -7.69
CA ARG A 102 -6.91 5.42 -7.77
C ARG A 102 -6.69 6.38 -8.92
N ALA A 103 -5.66 7.19 -8.78
CA ALA A 103 -5.17 8.08 -9.83
C ALA A 103 -3.68 8.36 -9.61
N TRP A 104 -2.96 8.69 -10.67
CA TRP A 104 -1.56 9.11 -10.61
C TRP A 104 -1.21 10.00 -11.80
N GLY A 105 -0.11 10.74 -11.72
CA GLY A 105 0.41 11.54 -12.82
C GLY A 105 1.74 12.20 -12.48
N TYR A 106 2.64 12.28 -13.45
CA TYR A 106 3.86 13.06 -13.35
C TYR A 106 3.57 14.55 -13.53
N ALA A 107 4.41 15.41 -12.95
CA ALA A 107 4.27 16.84 -13.08
C ALA A 107 4.44 17.28 -14.55
N GLY A 108 3.43 17.95 -15.10
CA GLY A 108 3.40 18.41 -16.50
C GLY A 108 2.70 17.45 -17.47
N ASP A 109 2.42 16.21 -17.05
CA ASP A 109 1.73 15.22 -17.87
C ASP A 109 0.21 15.18 -17.57
N THR A 110 -0.54 14.53 -18.45
CA THR A 110 -1.97 14.26 -18.22
C THR A 110 -2.12 13.15 -17.17
N PRO A 111 -2.99 13.30 -16.15
CA PRO A 111 -3.16 12.27 -15.13
C PRO A 111 -3.92 11.04 -15.66
N THR A 112 -3.70 9.91 -15.01
CA THR A 112 -4.44 8.66 -15.24
C THR A 112 -5.33 8.36 -14.03
N THR A 113 -6.55 7.86 -14.28
CA THR A 113 -7.52 7.48 -13.23
C THR A 113 -8.05 6.07 -13.47
N GLY A 114 -8.42 5.36 -12.41
CA GLY A 114 -8.91 3.99 -12.51
C GLY A 114 -9.76 3.56 -11.32
N ILE A 115 -10.61 2.57 -11.54
CA ILE A 115 -11.49 1.96 -10.52
C ILE A 115 -11.24 0.46 -10.48
N TYR A 116 -11.54 -0.23 -11.57
CA TYR A 116 -11.39 -1.69 -11.68
C TYR A 116 -9.98 -2.08 -12.13
N ARG A 117 -9.77 -3.38 -12.29
CA ARG A 117 -8.64 -3.92 -13.07
C ARG A 117 -8.79 -3.48 -14.52
N GLU A 118 -7.66 -3.31 -15.18
CA GLU A 118 -7.59 -3.09 -16.63
C GLU A 118 -8.08 -4.32 -17.40
#